data_AF-A0A662NLZ4-F1
#
_entry.id   AF-A0A662NLZ4-F1
#
_cell.length_a   1.000
_cell.length_b   1.000
_cell.length_c   1.000
_cell.angle_alpha   90.00
_cell.angle_beta   90.00
_cell.angle_gamma   90.00
#
_symmetry.space_group_name_H-M   'P 1'
#
loop_
_entity.id
_entity.type
_entity.pdbx_description
1 polymer ?
#
loop_
_entity_poly.entity_id
_entity_poly.type
_entity_poly.pdbx_seq_one_letter_code
_entity_poly.pdbx_strand_id
1 'polypeptide(L)'
;QYVIDSTGHGAQITQHLLKRGLIEKIPGEGAMWAEMGERLTVENTKEIYPGLYVTGMAANAVSGAPRMGPIFGGMLLSGRKAAKEILEKLRK
;
A
#
# COMPACT_ATOMS: atom_id res chain seq x y z
N GLN A 1 2.89 -15.34 10.00
CA GLN A 1 2.94 -15.30 8.52
C GLN A 1 2.23 -14.04 8.06
N TYR A 2 2.71 -13.38 7.01
CA TYR A 2 2.12 -12.15 6.48
C TYR A 2 1.86 -12.28 4.97
N VAL A 3 0.82 -11.61 4.49
CA VAL A 3 0.51 -11.40 3.08
C VAL A 3 0.79 -9.94 2.73
N ILE A 4 1.35 -9.68 1.55
CA ILE A 4 1.66 -8.33 1.08
C ILE A 4 0.93 -8.11 -0.24
N ASP A 5 0.04 -7.12 -0.29
CA ASP A 5 -0.56 -6.61 -1.52
C ASP A 5 0.39 -5.58 -2.15
N SER A 6 1.13 -6.06 -3.16
CA SER A 6 1.97 -5.24 -4.03
C SER A 6 1.43 -5.22 -5.47
N THR A 7 0.12 -5.43 -5.66
CA THR A 7 -0.50 -5.60 -6.99
C THR A 7 -0.72 -4.29 -7.77
N GLY A 8 -0.19 -3.18 -7.24
CA GLY A 8 -0.22 -1.87 -7.90
C GLY A 8 -1.55 -1.15 -7.77
N HIS A 9 -1.88 -0.35 -8.79
CA HIS A 9 -2.99 0.62 -8.80
C HIS A 9 -4.36 0.05 -8.41
N GLY A 10 -4.61 -1.24 -8.69
CA GLY A 10 -5.90 -1.86 -8.40
C GLY A 10 -6.08 -2.42 -6.99
N ALA A 11 -4.99 -2.54 -6.20
CA ALA A 11 -4.97 -3.20 -4.88
C ALA A 11 -5.77 -4.53 -4.87
N GLN A 12 -5.50 -5.40 -5.85
CA GLN A 12 -6.32 -6.57 -6.20
C GLN A 12 -6.51 -7.54 -5.03
N ILE A 13 -5.51 -7.71 -4.18
CA ILE A 13 -5.65 -8.57 -2.99
C ILE A 13 -6.59 -7.92 -1.98
N THR A 14 -6.41 -6.62 -1.75
CA THR A 14 -7.25 -5.82 -0.84
C THR A 14 -8.71 -5.75 -1.29
N GLN A 15 -8.97 -5.77 -2.60
CA GLN A 15 -10.33 -5.83 -3.15
C GLN A 15 -11.14 -7.04 -2.66
N HIS A 16 -10.48 -8.16 -2.33
CA HIS A 16 -11.18 -9.33 -1.76
C HIS A 16 -11.70 -9.06 -0.34
N LEU A 17 -11.03 -8.22 0.46
CA LEU A 17 -11.54 -7.80 1.77
C LEU A 17 -12.75 -6.89 1.61
N LEU A 18 -12.70 -5.95 0.66
CA LEU A 18 -13.82 -5.04 0.37
C LEU A 18 -15.05 -5.84 -0.07
N LYS A 19 -14.91 -6.78 -1.01
CA LYS A 19 -16.00 -7.66 -1.48
C LYS A 19 -16.64 -8.49 -0.36
N ARG A 20 -15.92 -8.76 0.72
CA ARG A 20 -16.40 -9.51 1.89
C ARG A 20 -16.94 -8.62 3.00
N GLY A 21 -16.92 -7.30 2.84
CA GLY A 21 -17.33 -6.34 3.88
C GLY A 21 -16.39 -6.28 5.09
N LEU A 22 -15.13 -6.72 4.93
CA LEU A 22 -14.14 -6.70 6.02
C LEU A 22 -13.42 -5.34 6.15
N ILE A 23 -13.52 -4.52 5.12
CA ILE A 23 -13.11 -3.11 5.09
C ILE A 23 -14.21 -2.31 4.39
N GLU A 24 -14.34 -1.03 4.74
CA GLU A 24 -15.45 -0.21 4.25
C GLU A 24 -15.28 0.29 2.82
N LYS A 25 -14.04 0.66 2.44
CA LYS A 25 -13.77 1.28 1.13
C LYS A 25 -12.31 1.15 0.69
N ILE A 26 -12.13 1.21 -0.62
CA ILE A 26 -10.84 1.45 -1.30
C ILE A 26 -11.07 2.67 -2.19
N PRO A 27 -10.62 3.87 -1.80
CA PRO A 27 -10.92 5.09 -2.55
C PRO A 27 -10.37 5.11 -3.98
N GLY A 28 -9.36 4.29 -4.27
CA GLY A 28 -8.59 4.37 -5.51
C GLY A 28 -7.50 5.44 -5.41
N GLU A 29 -6.75 5.63 -6.49
CA GLU A 29 -5.74 6.68 -6.53
C GLU A 29 -6.28 8.01 -7.05
N GLY A 30 -5.67 9.10 -6.60
CA GLY A 30 -5.95 10.44 -7.10
C GLY A 30 -5.19 10.77 -8.38
N ALA A 31 -5.44 11.98 -8.90
CA ALA A 31 -4.71 12.56 -10.02
C ALA A 31 -3.20 12.62 -9.75
N MET A 32 -2.40 12.84 -10.81
CA MET A 32 -0.94 12.85 -10.67
C MET A 32 -0.45 14.06 -9.89
N TRP A 33 0.32 13.79 -8.82
CA TRP A 33 1.12 14.77 -8.09
C TRP A 33 2.38 14.06 -7.61
N ALA A 34 3.46 14.15 -8.40
CA ALA A 34 4.65 13.32 -8.25
C ALA A 34 5.25 13.35 -6.84
N GLU A 35 5.52 14.55 -6.32
CA GLU A 35 6.10 14.75 -5.00
C GLU A 35 5.25 14.14 -3.88
N MET A 36 3.95 14.46 -3.87
CA MET A 36 3.02 13.93 -2.87
C MET A 36 2.79 12.42 -3.04
N GLY A 37 2.69 11.92 -4.27
CA GLY A 37 2.52 10.51 -4.56
C GLY A 37 3.71 9.68 -4.07
N GLU A 38 4.94 10.13 -4.29
CA GLU A 38 6.17 9.46 -3.81
C GLU A 38 6.22 9.43 -2.28
N ARG A 39 6.01 10.58 -1.63
CA ARG A 39 6.02 10.67 -0.16
C ARG A 39 4.93 9.80 0.46
N LEU A 40 3.69 9.94 -0.02
CA LEU A 40 2.53 9.22 0.52
C LEU A 40 2.61 7.72 0.27
N THR A 41 3.27 7.25 -0.80
CA THR A 41 3.47 5.80 -1.02
C THR A 41 4.16 5.16 0.19
N VAL A 42 5.21 5.82 0.69
CA VAL A 42 5.98 5.30 1.84
C VAL A 42 5.20 5.46 3.13
N GLU A 43 4.52 6.61 3.33
CA GLU A 43 3.70 6.84 4.53
C GLU A 43 2.52 5.86 4.62
N ASN A 44 1.83 5.61 3.51
CA ASN A 44 0.66 4.73 3.41
C ASN A 44 0.99 3.25 3.41
N THR A 45 2.26 2.88 3.30
CA THR A 45 2.68 1.48 3.45
C THR A 45 2.47 1.04 4.89
N LYS A 46 1.53 0.11 5.11
CA LYS A 46 1.10 -0.33 6.45
C LYS A 46 0.32 -1.64 6.40
N GLU A 47 0.07 -2.21 7.57
CA GLU A 47 -0.92 -3.27 7.76
C GLU A 47 -2.32 -2.68 7.73
N ILE A 48 -3.17 -3.15 6.81
CA ILE A 48 -4.53 -2.65 6.62
C ILE A 48 -5.60 -3.59 7.18
N TYR A 49 -5.21 -4.83 7.45
CA TYR A 49 -6.02 -5.88 8.06
C TYR A 49 -5.07 -6.86 8.76
N PRO A 50 -5.44 -7.53 9.86
CA PRO A 50 -4.54 -8.47 10.54
C PRO A 50 -3.90 -9.48 9.57
N GLY A 51 -2.58 -9.41 9.43
CA GLY A 51 -1.78 -10.23 8.54
C GLY A 51 -1.64 -9.72 7.09
N LEU A 52 -2.32 -8.65 6.68
CA LEU A 52 -2.27 -8.09 5.32
C LEU A 52 -1.66 -6.68 5.30
N TYR A 53 -0.50 -6.58 4.65
CA TYR A 53 0.19 -5.33 4.34
C TYR A 53 -0.10 -4.84 2.93
N VAL A 54 -0.01 -3.54 2.70
CA VAL A 54 -0.03 -2.91 1.37
C VAL A 54 1.27 -2.18 1.09
N THR A 55 1.76 -2.25 -0.14
CA THR A 55 2.98 -1.53 -0.59
C THR A 55 2.81 -0.93 -1.98
N GLY A 56 3.70 -0.03 -2.36
CA GLY A 56 3.74 0.61 -3.66
C GLY A 56 2.41 1.30 -3.99
N MET A 57 1.99 1.24 -5.25
CA MET A 57 0.73 1.87 -5.67
C MET A 57 -0.51 1.28 -5.00
N ALA A 58 -0.47 0.04 -4.51
CA ALA A 58 -1.60 -0.51 -3.74
C ALA A 58 -1.80 0.26 -2.43
N ALA A 59 -0.72 0.71 -1.79
CA ALA A 59 -0.80 1.54 -0.58
C ALA A 59 -1.49 2.89 -0.84
N ASN A 60 -1.20 3.53 -1.99
CA ASN A 60 -1.85 4.77 -2.38
C ASN A 60 -3.31 4.56 -2.79
N ALA A 61 -3.62 3.48 -3.53
CA ALA A 61 -4.99 3.15 -3.91
C ALA A 61 -5.90 2.89 -2.71
N VAL A 62 -5.39 2.18 -1.69
CA VAL A 62 -6.13 1.93 -0.45
C VAL A 62 -6.32 3.19 0.39
N SER A 63 -5.43 4.18 0.24
CA SER A 63 -5.44 5.39 1.07
C SER A 63 -6.00 6.63 0.35
N GLY A 64 -6.37 6.56 -0.93
CA GLY A 64 -6.86 7.74 -1.66
C GLY A 64 -5.78 8.72 -2.09
N ALA A 65 -4.53 8.29 -2.21
CA ALA A 65 -3.39 9.17 -2.47
C ALA A 65 -3.11 9.38 -3.97
N PRO A 66 -2.46 10.49 -4.37
CA PRO A 66 -2.04 10.76 -5.75
C PRO A 66 -1.12 9.69 -6.34
N ARG A 67 -1.20 9.48 -7.65
CA ARG A 67 -0.17 8.76 -8.42
C ARG A 67 1.05 9.64 -8.67
N MET A 68 2.23 9.03 -8.88
CA MET A 68 3.49 9.77 -9.07
C MET A 68 4.06 9.79 -10.49
N GLY A 69 3.58 8.92 -11.40
CA GLY A 69 4.14 8.83 -12.75
C GLY A 69 5.46 8.04 -12.79
N PRO A 70 6.38 8.32 -13.74
CA PRO A 70 7.58 7.51 -13.98
C PRO A 70 8.74 7.84 -13.02
N ILE A 71 8.47 7.79 -11.71
CA ILE A 71 9.44 7.93 -10.63
C ILE A 71 9.20 6.78 -9.63
N PHE A 72 10.28 6.14 -9.17
CA PHE A 72 10.21 4.84 -8.50
C PHE A 72 10.88 4.79 -7.12
N GLY A 73 11.30 5.94 -6.57
CA GLY A 73 11.97 6.00 -5.27
C GLY A 73 11.05 5.56 -4.14
N GLY A 74 9.83 6.09 -4.12
CA GLY A 74 8.76 5.75 -3.18
C GLY A 74 8.36 4.28 -3.27
N MET A 75 8.38 3.68 -4.46
CA MET A 75 8.12 2.25 -4.65
C MET A 75 9.15 1.38 -3.91
N LEU A 76 10.44 1.67 -4.10
CA LEU A 76 11.53 0.93 -3.45
C LEU A 76 11.51 1.14 -1.93
N LEU A 77 11.33 2.38 -1.49
CA LEU A 77 11.28 2.73 -0.07
C LEU A 77 10.06 2.14 0.64
N SER A 78 8.92 2.06 -0.04
CA SER A 78 7.71 1.39 0.43
C SER A 78 7.96 -0.10 0.70
N GLY A 79 8.47 -0.84 -0.28
CA GLY A 79 8.79 -2.27 -0.09
C GLY A 79 9.78 -2.49 1.05
N ARG A 80 10.81 -1.64 1.15
CA ARG A 80 11.80 -1.69 2.24
C ARG A 80 11.17 -1.43 3.62
N LYS A 81 10.23 -0.48 3.72
CA LYS A 81 9.50 -0.19 4.97
C LYS A 81 8.69 -1.40 5.41
N ALA A 82 7.86 -1.97 4.53
CA ALA A 82 7.05 -3.14 4.85
C ALA A 82 7.91 -4.34 5.29
N ALA A 83 9.02 -4.60 4.59
CA ALA A 83 9.94 -5.68 4.96
C ALA A 83 10.51 -5.49 6.37
N LYS A 84 10.93 -4.27 6.74
CA LYS A 84 11.43 -3.96 8.08
C LYS A 84 10.37 -4.19 9.16
N GLU A 85 9.17 -3.62 8.98
CA GLU A 85 8.09 -3.75 9.95
C GLU A 85 7.63 -5.21 10.12
N ILE A 86 7.48 -5.94 9.03
CA ILE A 86 7.10 -7.37 9.06
C ILE A 86 8.17 -8.20 9.78
N LEU A 87 9.46 -7.96 9.52
CA LEU A 87 10.55 -8.66 10.21
C LEU A 87 10.55 -8.37 11.71
N GLU A 88 10.30 -7.12 12.12
CA GLU A 88 10.18 -6.76 13.54
C GLU A 88 9.00 -7.47 14.21
N LYS A 89 7.86 -7.60 13.52
CA LYS A 89 6.69 -8.31 14.04
C LYS A 89 6.89 -9.83 14.11
N LEU A 90 7.60 -10.43 13.16
CA LEU A 90 7.89 -11.87 13.14
C LEU A 90 8.91 -12.31 14.20
N ARG A 91 9.69 -11.38 14.76
CA ARG A 91 10.65 -11.64 15.84
C ARG A 91 10.02 -11.66 17.23
N LYS A 92 8.77 -11.18 17.36
CA LYS A 92 7.99 -11.23 18.60
C LYS A 92 7.22 -12.54 18.66
#